data_AF-A0A7S3WFM4-F1
#
_entry.id   AF-A0A7S3WFM4-F1
#
_cell.length_a   1.000
_cell.length_b   1.000
_cell.length_c   1.000
_cell.angle_alpha   90.00
_cell.angle_beta   90.00
_cell.angle_gamma   90.00
#
_symmetry.space_group_name_H-M   'P 1'
#
loop_
_entity.id
_entity.type
_entity.pdbx_description
1 polymer ?
#
loop_
_entity_poly.entity_id
_entity_poly.type
_entity_poly.pdbx_seq_one_letter_code
_entity_poly.pdbx_strand_id
1 'polypeptide(L)'
;GSLTGSLGSWPGDVNSANRPVVRARVMPDDFTDPRHCNADGSLKARRPMPQIKVRELLAGLTQLPDGRWIFAGPLNGWPAYTHLELRSLTCRADRLGFKQVRRFWTAGEQAKLPELGQIPRRTQATFLQP
;
A
#
# COMPACT_ATOMS: atom_id res chain seq x y z
N GLY A 1 36.99 15.35 3.19
CA GLY A 1 35.59 15.69 3.45
C GLY A 1 34.72 14.62 2.83
N SER A 2 34.02 13.85 3.65
CA SER A 2 32.98 12.92 3.21
C SER A 2 31.87 12.97 4.26
N LEU A 3 30.73 13.55 3.88
CA LEU A 3 29.52 13.62 4.68
C LEU A 3 28.73 12.34 4.42
N THR A 4 28.88 11.34 5.29
CA THR A 4 27.91 10.24 5.39
C THR A 4 26.73 10.72 6.22
N GLY A 5 25.66 11.12 5.54
CA GLY A 5 24.39 11.47 6.16
C GLY A 5 23.83 10.28 6.92
N SER A 6 23.82 10.40 8.25
CA SER A 6 23.14 9.50 9.17
C SER A 6 21.65 9.49 8.87
N LEU A 7 21.13 8.37 8.36
CA LEU A 7 19.69 8.10 8.37
C LEU A 7 19.31 7.82 9.83
N GLY A 8 18.57 8.76 10.42
CA GLY A 8 18.06 8.66 11.78
C GLY A 8 17.30 7.35 11.99
N SER A 9 17.83 6.48 12.84
CA SER A 9 17.09 5.40 13.47
C SER A 9 15.99 6.01 14.35
N TRP A 10 14.74 5.62 14.08
CA TRP A 10 13.61 5.96 14.92
C TRP A 10 13.61 5.09 16.18
N PRO A 11 13.48 5.66 17.39
CA PRO A 11 13.41 4.89 18.62
C PRO A 11 12.01 4.29 18.74
N GLY A 12 11.88 3.00 18.40
CA GLY A 12 10.63 2.25 18.57
C GLY A 12 10.53 0.97 17.74
N ASP A 13 11.41 0.76 16.76
CA ASP A 13 11.16 -0.26 15.72
C ASP A 13 12.32 -1.26 15.55
N VAL A 14 12.76 -1.88 16.64
CA VAL A 14 13.79 -2.94 16.61
C VAL A 14 13.30 -4.23 15.93
N ASN A 15 12.02 -4.33 15.51
CA ASN A 15 11.44 -5.54 14.93
C ASN A 15 10.97 -5.41 13.46
N SER A 16 10.96 -4.21 12.87
CA SER A 16 10.52 -4.04 11.47
C SER A 16 11.62 -4.29 10.43
N ALA A 17 12.90 -4.34 10.83
CA ALA A 17 14.01 -4.41 9.89
C ALA A 17 14.10 -5.72 9.08
N ASN A 18 13.37 -6.78 9.46
CA ASN A 18 13.44 -8.09 8.80
C ASN A 18 12.07 -8.66 8.38
N ARG A 19 11.00 -7.86 8.40
CA ARG A 19 9.67 -8.32 8.00
C ARG A 19 9.53 -8.34 6.49
N PRO A 20 8.99 -9.41 5.87
CA PRO A 20 8.78 -9.45 4.43
C PRO A 20 7.88 -8.31 3.95
N VAL A 21 8.31 -7.66 2.87
CA VAL A 21 7.59 -6.52 2.28
C VAL A 21 6.70 -7.00 1.14
N VAL A 22 5.39 -6.71 1.23
CA VAL A 22 4.42 -6.96 0.15
C VAL A 22 4.02 -5.64 -0.48
N ARG A 23 4.05 -5.58 -1.82
CA ARG A 23 3.62 -4.40 -2.58
C ARG A 23 2.37 -4.74 -3.38
N ALA A 24 1.37 -3.86 -3.33
CA ALA A 24 0.13 -4.01 -4.09
C ALA A 24 -0.15 -2.76 -4.92
N ARG A 25 -0.60 -2.93 -6.16
CA ARG A 25 -1.17 -1.83 -6.93
C ARG A 25 -2.58 -1.54 -6.45
N VAL A 26 -2.84 -0.29 -6.11
CA VAL A 26 -4.18 0.16 -5.75
C VAL A 26 -4.85 0.65 -7.03
N MET A 27 -5.89 -0.05 -7.44
CA MET A 27 -6.65 0.21 -8.65
C MET A 27 -7.87 1.06 -8.32
N PRO A 28 -8.22 2.06 -9.15
CA PRO A 28 -9.50 2.74 -9.05
C PRO A 28 -10.68 1.76 -9.06
N ASP A 29 -11.76 2.11 -8.38
CA ASP A 29 -12.96 1.29 -8.33
C ASP A 29 -13.57 1.03 -9.71
N ASP A 30 -13.51 2.04 -10.59
CA ASP A 30 -13.98 2.03 -11.98
C ASP A 30 -13.04 1.29 -12.96
N PHE A 31 -11.92 0.73 -12.50
CA PHE A 31 -10.94 0.07 -13.37
C PHE A 31 -11.47 -1.27 -13.94
N THR A 32 -11.53 -1.40 -15.27
CA THR A 32 -12.16 -2.54 -15.96
C THR A 32 -11.31 -3.16 -17.08
N ASP A 33 -9.99 -2.95 -17.09
CA ASP A 33 -9.11 -3.53 -18.14
C ASP A 33 -9.25 -5.07 -18.18
N PRO A 34 -9.68 -5.69 -19.30
CA PRO A 34 -9.89 -7.14 -19.40
C PRO A 34 -8.65 -7.99 -19.13
N ARG A 35 -7.45 -7.40 -19.27
CA ARG A 35 -6.19 -8.09 -18.91
C ARG A 35 -6.04 -8.22 -17.39
N HIS A 36 -6.70 -7.38 -16.62
CA HIS A 36 -6.59 -7.35 -15.16
C HIS A 36 -7.90 -7.71 -14.45
N CYS A 37 -9.03 -7.58 -15.11
CA CYS A 37 -10.36 -7.81 -14.55
C CYS A 37 -11.02 -9.03 -15.19
N ASN A 38 -11.92 -9.64 -14.43
CA ASN A 38 -12.89 -10.62 -14.91
C ASN A 38 -14.05 -9.88 -15.62
N ALA A 39 -14.95 -10.63 -16.26
CA ALA A 39 -16.09 -10.07 -17.00
C ALA A 39 -17.08 -9.28 -16.11
N ASP A 40 -17.11 -9.59 -14.82
CA ASP A 40 -17.90 -8.90 -13.78
C ASP A 40 -17.23 -7.62 -13.27
N GLY A 41 -16.05 -7.25 -13.77
CA GLY A 41 -15.26 -6.11 -13.32
C GLY A 41 -14.40 -6.35 -12.07
N SER A 42 -14.46 -7.55 -11.47
CA SER A 42 -13.61 -7.91 -10.32
C SER A 42 -12.16 -8.11 -10.76
N LEU A 43 -11.19 -7.84 -9.88
CA LEU A 43 -9.78 -8.06 -10.21
C LEU A 43 -9.48 -9.56 -10.31
N LYS A 44 -8.68 -9.94 -11.32
CA LYS A 44 -8.15 -11.31 -11.42
C LYS A 44 -7.24 -11.60 -10.23
N ALA A 45 -7.53 -12.68 -9.53
CA ALA A 45 -6.80 -13.11 -8.36
C ALA A 45 -5.36 -13.53 -8.70
N ARG A 46 -4.48 -13.52 -7.69
CA ARG A 46 -3.14 -14.14 -7.73
C ARG A 46 -2.22 -13.66 -8.85
N ARG A 47 -2.27 -12.37 -9.20
CA ARG A 47 -1.31 -11.76 -10.13
C ARG A 47 0.08 -11.63 -9.50
N PRO A 48 1.18 -11.79 -10.28
CA PRO A 48 2.56 -11.67 -9.75
C PRO A 48 2.83 -10.37 -8.99
N MET A 49 2.22 -9.27 -9.45
CA MET A 49 2.07 -8.05 -8.66
C MET A 49 0.64 -8.02 -8.11
N PRO A 50 0.44 -8.16 -6.79
CA PRO A 50 -0.87 -8.03 -6.18
C PRO A 50 -1.55 -6.72 -6.57
N GLN A 51 -2.87 -6.76 -6.69
CA GLN A 51 -3.70 -5.62 -7.07
C GLN A 51 -4.91 -5.61 -6.14
N ILE A 52 -5.39 -4.45 -5.73
CA ILE A 52 -6.57 -4.32 -4.88
C ILE A 52 -7.35 -3.07 -5.29
N LYS A 53 -8.68 -3.09 -5.24
CA LYS A 53 -9.48 -1.89 -5.48
C LYS A 53 -9.36 -0.91 -4.31
N VAL A 54 -9.57 0.38 -4.56
CA VAL A 54 -9.54 1.40 -3.48
C VAL A 54 -10.55 1.05 -2.39
N ARG A 55 -11.80 0.75 -2.75
CA ARG A 55 -12.84 0.38 -1.76
C ARG A 55 -12.48 -0.85 -0.95
N GLU A 56 -11.93 -1.87 -1.60
CA GLU A 56 -11.57 -3.14 -0.95
C GLU A 56 -10.42 -2.93 0.03
N LEU A 57 -9.42 -2.12 -0.35
CA LEU A 57 -8.32 -1.75 0.52
C LEU A 57 -8.83 -1.03 1.76
N LEU A 58 -9.61 0.03 1.59
CA LEU A 58 -10.10 0.85 2.70
C LEU A 58 -11.04 0.07 3.62
N ALA A 59 -11.95 -0.73 3.06
CA ALA A 59 -12.88 -1.55 3.83
C ALA A 59 -12.19 -2.71 4.57
N GLY A 60 -11.10 -3.24 4.01
CA GLY A 60 -10.34 -4.33 4.63
C GLY A 60 -9.32 -3.88 5.68
N LEU A 61 -9.09 -2.58 5.82
CA LEU A 61 -8.17 -2.01 6.81
C LEU A 61 -8.88 -1.75 8.13
N THR A 62 -8.29 -2.26 9.22
CA THR A 62 -8.72 -2.00 10.59
C THR A 62 -7.58 -1.34 11.34
N GLN A 63 -7.87 -0.24 12.05
CA GLN A 63 -6.90 0.39 12.94
C GLN A 63 -6.89 -0.33 14.30
N LEU A 64 -5.71 -0.70 14.76
CA LEU A 64 -5.48 -1.27 16.09
C LEU A 64 -5.34 -0.16 17.15
N PRO A 65 -5.50 -0.47 18.46
CA PRO A 65 -5.31 0.50 19.54
C PRO A 65 -3.92 1.15 19.60
N ASP A 66 -2.90 0.48 19.05
CA ASP A 66 -1.53 0.98 18.94
C ASP A 66 -1.29 1.87 17.70
N GLY A 67 -2.35 2.18 16.94
CA GLY A 67 -2.32 3.05 15.78
C GLY A 67 -1.92 2.36 14.47
N ARG A 68 -1.58 1.06 14.48
CA ARG A 68 -1.26 0.30 13.27
C ARG A 68 -2.51 0.03 12.44
N TRP A 69 -2.33 0.03 11.11
CA TRP A 69 -3.39 -0.30 10.16
C TRP A 69 -3.16 -1.69 9.60
N ILE A 70 -4.07 -2.62 9.88
CA ILE A 70 -3.96 -4.03 9.47
C ILE A 70 -5.01 -4.35 8.42
N PHE A 71 -4.57 -4.91 7.30
CA PHE A 71 -5.42 -5.51 6.30
C PHE A 71 -5.60 -7.00 6.63
N ALA A 72 -6.78 -7.39 7.11
CA ALA A 72 -7.00 -8.72 7.67
C ALA A 72 -7.11 -9.81 6.59
N GLY A 73 -7.82 -9.53 5.51
CA GLY A 73 -8.16 -10.52 4.49
C GLY A 73 -7.01 -10.88 3.53
N PRO A 74 -7.19 -11.93 2.71
CA PRO A 74 -6.23 -12.30 1.68
C PRO A 74 -6.18 -11.21 0.60
N LEU A 75 -5.01 -10.64 0.37
CA LEU A 75 -4.79 -9.62 -0.65
C LEU A 75 -5.05 -10.19 -2.06
N ASN A 76 -6.23 -9.90 -2.63
CA ASN A 76 -6.66 -10.35 -3.97
C ASN A 76 -6.42 -11.84 -4.23
N GLY A 77 -6.90 -12.67 -3.30
CA GLY A 77 -6.89 -14.13 -3.40
C GLY A 77 -5.53 -14.79 -3.16
N TRP A 78 -4.50 -14.05 -2.73
CA TRP A 78 -3.24 -14.60 -2.24
C TRP A 78 -3.39 -15.09 -0.77
N PRO A 79 -3.42 -16.41 -0.50
CA PRO A 79 -3.69 -16.91 0.85
C PRO A 79 -2.61 -16.57 1.87
N ALA A 80 -1.36 -16.41 1.43
CA ALA A 80 -0.23 -16.06 2.29
C ALA A 80 -0.19 -14.57 2.67
N TYR A 81 -1.01 -13.73 2.01
CA TYR A 81 -1.01 -12.27 2.17
C TYR A 81 -2.21 -11.83 3.02
N THR A 82 -2.22 -12.28 4.27
CA THR A 82 -3.21 -11.98 5.30
C THR A 82 -2.57 -11.24 6.47
N HIS A 83 -3.37 -10.52 7.26
CA HIS A 83 -2.90 -9.76 8.44
C HIS A 83 -1.72 -8.82 8.13
N LEU A 84 -1.80 -8.14 6.98
CA LEU A 84 -0.76 -7.28 6.46
C LEU A 84 -0.80 -5.90 7.14
N GLU A 85 0.33 -5.42 7.65
CA GLU A 85 0.42 -4.07 8.20
C GLU A 85 0.68 -3.06 7.09
N LEU A 86 -0.23 -2.10 6.86
CA LEU A 86 -0.04 -1.03 5.89
C LEU A 86 0.99 -0.02 6.41
N ARG A 87 2.07 0.19 5.66
CA ARG A 87 3.15 1.12 6.02
C ARG A 87 3.16 2.41 5.21
N SER A 88 2.82 2.35 3.93
CA SER A 88 2.79 3.55 3.11
C SER A 88 1.92 3.40 1.87
N LEU A 89 1.43 4.55 1.40
CA LEU A 89 0.80 4.73 0.09
C LEU A 89 1.65 5.70 -0.73
N THR A 90 2.02 5.26 -1.92
CA THR A 90 2.85 6.02 -2.86
C THR A 90 2.16 6.11 -4.21
N CYS A 91 2.28 7.22 -4.91
CA CYS A 91 1.80 7.37 -6.28
C CYS A 91 2.93 7.82 -7.21
N ARG A 92 2.89 7.37 -8.46
CA ARG A 92 3.77 7.92 -9.51
C ARG A 92 3.13 9.19 -10.08
N ALA A 93 3.78 10.32 -9.87
CA ALA A 93 3.40 11.60 -10.45
C ALA A 93 4.38 11.95 -11.59
N ASP A 94 3.86 12.58 -12.64
CA ASP A 94 4.70 13.25 -13.63
C ASP A 94 4.80 14.72 -13.24
N ARG A 95 6.01 15.23 -13.08
CA ARG A 95 6.26 16.65 -12.85
C ARG A 95 7.31 17.10 -13.84
N LEU A 96 6.89 17.95 -14.78
CA LEU A 96 7.77 18.53 -15.80
C LEU A 96 8.56 17.48 -16.60
N GLY A 97 7.93 16.35 -16.94
CA GLY A 97 8.56 15.27 -17.71
C GLY A 97 9.38 14.28 -16.88
N PHE A 98 9.54 14.54 -15.57
CA PHE A 98 10.22 13.63 -14.66
C PHE A 98 9.22 12.75 -13.90
N LYS A 99 9.42 11.44 -13.98
CA LYS A 99 8.67 10.46 -13.20
C LYS A 99 9.16 10.50 -11.76
N GLN A 100 8.35 11.07 -10.86
CA GLN A 100 8.63 11.10 -9.43
C GLN A 100 7.69 10.16 -8.68
N VAL A 101 8.23 9.38 -7.74
CA VAL A 101 7.42 8.66 -6.76
C VAL A 101 7.14 9.63 -5.61
N ARG A 102 5.87 9.93 -5.36
CA ARG A 102 5.43 10.72 -4.21
C ARG A 102 4.77 9.81 -3.19
N ARG A 103 5.30 9.78 -1.98
CA ARG A 103 4.60 9.20 -0.82
C ARG A 103 3.61 10.24 -0.29
N PHE A 104 2.34 9.87 -0.19
CA PHE A 104 1.29 10.78 0.27
C PHE A 104 0.62 10.32 1.57
N TRP A 105 0.97 9.11 2.03
CA TRP A 105 0.62 8.61 3.35
C TRP A 105 1.68 7.61 3.84
N THR A 106 2.00 7.68 5.13
CA THR A 106 2.95 6.86 5.86
C THR A 106 2.38 6.56 7.25
N ALA A 107 2.44 5.30 7.66
CA ALA A 107 2.06 4.92 9.02
C ALA A 107 2.92 5.66 10.04
N GLY A 108 2.29 6.23 11.07
CA GLY A 108 2.96 6.98 12.14
C GLY A 108 3.27 8.45 11.82
N GLU A 109 3.30 8.87 10.55
CA GLU A 109 3.47 10.29 10.18
C GLU A 109 2.13 11.01 10.07
N GLN A 110 1.10 10.34 9.55
CA GLN A 110 -0.24 10.90 9.42
C GLN A 110 -1.24 10.13 10.28
N ALA A 111 -2.07 10.86 11.04
CA ALA A 111 -3.03 10.26 11.97
C ALA A 111 -4.20 9.55 11.27
N LYS A 112 -4.63 10.04 10.10
CA LYS A 112 -5.80 9.53 9.38
C LYS A 112 -5.42 8.95 8.02
N LEU A 113 -6.06 7.84 7.67
CA LEU A 113 -5.96 7.23 6.34
C LEU A 113 -6.69 8.10 5.31
N PRO A 114 -6.19 8.24 4.06
CA PRO A 114 -6.89 8.98 3.01
C PRO A 114 -8.25 8.36 2.69
N GLU A 115 -9.22 9.21 2.41
CA GLU A 115 -10.57 8.83 2.00
C GLU A 115 -10.60 8.40 0.51
N LEU A 116 -11.69 7.78 0.08
CA LEU A 116 -11.82 7.16 -1.26
C LEU A 116 -11.50 8.12 -2.42
N GLY A 117 -11.88 9.40 -2.31
CA GLY A 117 -11.59 10.42 -3.32
C GLY A 117 -10.17 11.02 -3.25
N GLN A 118 -9.39 10.69 -2.22
CA GLN A 118 -8.06 11.26 -1.97
C GLN A 118 -6.93 10.36 -2.45
N ILE A 119 -7.22 9.10 -2.82
CA ILE A 119 -6.21 8.14 -3.31
C ILE A 119 -5.95 8.39 -4.81
N PRO A 120 -4.75 8.85 -5.19
CA PRO A 120 -4.44 9.13 -6.60
C PRO A 120 -4.43 7.87 -7.46
N ARG A 121 -4.62 8.04 -8.77
CA ARG A 121 -4.36 6.96 -9.74
C ARG A 121 -2.88 6.54 -9.67
N ARG A 122 -2.58 5.29 -10.06
CA ARG A 122 -1.24 4.70 -10.03
C ARG A 122 -0.65 4.66 -8.61
N THR A 123 -1.51 4.45 -7.61
CA THR A 123 -1.09 4.23 -6.23
C THR A 123 -0.56 2.81 -6.03
N GLN A 124 0.45 2.70 -5.18
CA GLN A 124 0.98 1.44 -4.68
C GLN A 124 0.96 1.48 -3.15
N ALA A 125 0.35 0.45 -2.56
CA ALA A 125 0.38 0.19 -1.14
C ALA A 125 1.59 -0.69 -0.80
N THR A 126 2.26 -0.38 0.30
CA THR A 126 3.35 -1.17 0.85
C THR A 126 2.93 -1.71 2.20
N PHE A 127 3.07 -3.02 2.37
CA PHE A 127 2.72 -3.73 3.58
C PHE A 127 3.92 -4.47 4.17
N LEU A 128 3.86 -4.74 5.46
CA LEU A 128 4.70 -5.73 6.14
C LEU A 128 3.87 -6.97 6.46
N GLN A 129 4.41 -8.15 6.16
CA GLN A 129 3.88 -9.41 6.68
C GLN A 129 4.20 -9.51 8.18
N PRO A 130 3.33 -10.11 9.01
CA PRO A 130 3.58 -10.34 10.42
C PRO A 130 4.90 -11.08 10.67
#